data_AF-A0A423PXT0-F1
#
_entry.id   AF-A0A423PXT0-F1
#
_cell.length_a   1.000
_cell.length_b   1.000
_cell.length_c   1.000
_cell.angle_alpha   90.00
_cell.angle_beta   90.00
_cell.angle_gamma   90.00
#
_symmetry.space_group_name_H-M   'P 1'
#
loop_
_entity.id
_entity.type
_entity.pdbx_description
1 polymer ?
#
loop_
_entity_poly.entity_id
_entity_poly.type
_entity_poly.pdbx_seq_one_letter_code
_entity_poly.pdbx_strand_id
1 'polypeptide(L)'
;MNIEDLKANGGIVESQLTQRMAHWNGSEITFYVRKLSFGDVDRIYNGENLDASQAAEMISKAVRLGDNGDEALTYEQAYSLDPNLATVFAEHVMEVNGVGEDAGDPKASTPAPSSGSKSRKSSAARSPKPASA
;
A
#
# COMPACT_ATOMS: atom_id res chain seq x y z
N MET A 1 -0.34 20.20 12.16
CA MET A 1 0.50 19.02 11.91
C MET A 1 1.92 19.35 12.31
N ASN A 2 2.58 18.50 13.09
CA ASN A 2 3.98 18.60 13.47
C ASN A 2 4.80 17.41 12.89
N ILE A 3 6.05 17.24 13.30
CA ILE A 3 6.91 16.16 12.80
C ILE A 3 6.54 14.77 13.33
N GLU A 4 5.92 14.70 14.51
CA GLU A 4 5.47 13.46 15.16
C GLU A 4 4.19 12.95 14.50
N ASP A 5 3.25 13.86 14.19
CA ASP A 5 2.07 13.60 13.37
C ASP A 5 2.47 13.00 12.01
N LEU A 6 3.51 13.55 11.36
CA LEU A 6 4.00 13.07 10.06
C LEU A 6 4.56 11.65 10.15
N LYS A 7 5.30 11.30 11.21
CA LYS A 7 5.74 9.92 11.45
C LYS A 7 4.58 8.98 11.75
N ALA A 8 3.70 9.36 12.68
CA ALA A 8 2.58 8.54 13.12
C ALA A 8 1.57 8.21 12.00
N ASN A 9 1.45 9.08 10.99
CA ASN A 9 0.58 8.87 9.83
C ASN A 9 1.34 8.38 8.58
N GLY A 10 2.60 7.93 8.71
CA GLY A 10 3.36 7.34 7.59
C GLY A 10 3.83 8.33 6.51
N GLY A 11 3.76 9.64 6.77
CA GLY A 11 4.27 10.70 5.89
C GLY A 11 5.80 10.82 5.89
N ILE A 12 6.49 10.11 6.79
CA ILE A 12 7.92 9.81 6.72
C ILE A 12 8.06 8.29 6.59
N VAL A 13 8.63 7.84 5.48
CA VAL A 13 8.85 6.41 5.20
C VAL A 13 10.10 5.93 5.94
N GLU A 14 9.90 5.28 7.08
CA GLU A 14 10.92 4.40 7.67
C GLU A 14 10.93 3.05 6.90
N SER A 15 12.02 2.26 6.98
CA SER A 15 12.26 1.11 6.08
C SER A 15 11.40 -0.12 6.40
N GLN A 16 10.08 0.01 6.23
CA GLN A 16 9.10 -1.05 6.42
C GLN A 16 9.12 -2.05 5.26
N LEU A 17 9.14 -3.33 5.60
CA LEU A 17 9.00 -4.45 4.67
C LEU A 17 7.57 -5.00 4.78
N THR A 18 6.86 -5.04 3.65
CA THR A 18 5.56 -5.71 3.53
C THR A 18 5.77 -7.08 2.88
N GLN A 19 5.48 -8.16 3.61
CA GLN A 19 5.53 -9.51 3.03
C GLN A 19 4.45 -9.65 1.95
N ARG A 20 4.82 -10.25 0.82
CA ARG A 20 3.97 -10.52 -0.33
C ARG A 20 4.13 -11.97 -0.76
N MET A 21 3.07 -12.51 -1.37
CA MET A 21 3.02 -13.88 -1.84
C MET A 21 2.30 -13.87 -3.19
N ALA A 22 2.88 -14.53 -4.19
CA ALA A 22 2.41 -14.52 -5.57
C ALA A 22 2.58 -15.90 -6.22
N HIS A 23 2.00 -16.10 -7.39
CA HIS A 23 2.14 -17.34 -8.15
C HIS A 23 2.92 -17.10 -9.44
N TRP A 24 4.01 -17.84 -9.63
CA TRP A 24 4.86 -17.76 -10.82
C TRP A 24 5.31 -19.16 -11.25
N ASN A 25 5.20 -19.44 -12.56
CA ASN A 25 5.64 -20.69 -13.19
C ASN A 25 5.18 -21.98 -12.46
N GLY A 26 3.90 -22.02 -12.04
CA GLY A 26 3.32 -23.16 -11.32
C GLY A 26 3.67 -23.25 -9.83
N SER A 27 4.49 -22.33 -9.30
CA SER A 27 4.94 -22.30 -7.91
C SER A 27 4.39 -21.07 -7.17
N GLU A 28 4.12 -21.23 -5.88
CA GLU A 28 3.89 -20.10 -4.97
C GLU A 28 5.24 -19.55 -4.50
N ILE A 29 5.41 -18.24 -4.57
CA ILE A 29 6.64 -17.53 -4.17
C ILE A 29 6.32 -16.49 -3.11
N THR A 30 7.17 -16.43 -2.07
CA THR A 30 7.08 -15.45 -0.98
C THR A 30 8.28 -14.52 -1.04
N PHE A 31 8.03 -13.22 -0.89
CA PHE A 31 9.04 -12.17 -0.91
C PHE A 31 8.59 -10.99 -0.05
N TYR A 32 9.43 -9.97 0.05
CA TYR A 32 9.12 -8.74 0.77
C TYR A 32 9.23 -7.53 -0.17
N VAL A 33 8.41 -6.52 0.06
CA VAL A 33 8.46 -5.23 -0.64
C VAL A 33 8.78 -4.15 0.38
N ARG A 34 9.95 -3.52 0.23
CA ARG A 34 10.33 -2.30 0.95
C ARG A 34 9.50 -1.13 0.44
N LYS A 35 8.90 -0.37 1.36
CA LYS A 35 8.31 0.93 1.00
C LYS A 35 9.41 1.93 0.65
N LEU A 36 9.32 2.49 -0.55
CA LEU A 36 10.24 3.47 -1.10
C LEU A 36 9.95 4.86 -0.53
N SER A 37 11.01 5.64 -0.28
CA SER A 37 10.85 7.06 0.05
C SER A 37 10.63 7.88 -1.23
N PHE A 38 10.14 9.12 -1.09
CA PHE A 38 10.08 10.07 -2.21
C PHE A 38 11.43 10.20 -2.92
N GLY A 39 12.54 10.21 -2.17
CA GLY A 39 13.90 10.30 -2.71
C GLY A 39 14.44 9.00 -3.34
N ASP A 40 13.82 7.84 -3.09
CA ASP A 40 14.05 6.63 -3.89
C ASP A 40 13.35 6.78 -5.25
N VAL A 41 12.06 7.18 -5.24
CA VAL A 41 11.19 7.29 -6.43
C VAL A 41 11.67 8.39 -7.38
N ASP A 42 11.97 9.58 -6.86
CA ASP A 42 12.51 10.72 -7.62
C ASP A 42 13.79 10.33 -8.39
N ARG A 43 14.69 9.56 -7.78
CA ARG A 43 15.92 9.08 -8.43
C ARG A 43 15.70 8.02 -9.50
N ILE A 44 14.58 7.29 -9.47
CA ILE A 44 14.22 6.31 -10.53
C ILE A 44 13.75 7.05 -11.78
N TYR A 45 12.93 8.10 -11.61
CA TYR A 45 12.32 8.83 -12.73
C TYR A 45 13.16 10.00 -13.25
N ASN A 46 13.90 10.68 -12.39
CA ASN A 46 14.70 11.88 -12.70
C ASN A 46 16.22 11.66 -12.56
N GLY A 47 16.67 10.40 -12.51
CA GLY A 47 18.09 10.04 -12.42
C GLY A 47 18.90 10.34 -13.69
N GLU A 48 20.22 10.45 -13.54
CA GLU A 48 21.13 10.79 -14.65
C GLU A 48 21.25 9.68 -15.72
N ASN A 49 20.88 8.44 -15.38
CA ASN A 49 21.01 7.28 -16.27
C ASN A 49 19.71 7.03 -17.07
N LEU A 50 19.48 7.87 -18.09
CA LEU A 50 18.26 7.86 -18.92
C LEU A 50 18.06 6.55 -19.72
N ASP A 51 19.11 5.75 -19.92
CA ASP A 51 19.05 4.45 -20.60
C ASP A 51 18.72 3.28 -19.66
N ALA A 52 18.59 3.52 -18.34
CA ALA A 52 18.25 2.49 -17.36
C ALA A 52 16.75 2.13 -17.37
N SER A 53 16.45 0.85 -17.16
CA SER A 53 15.06 0.39 -16.99
C SER A 53 14.52 0.84 -15.63
N GLN A 54 13.61 1.82 -15.63
CA GLN A 54 12.89 2.30 -14.44
C GLN A 54 12.21 1.16 -13.67
N ALA A 55 11.72 0.13 -14.37
CA ALA A 55 11.14 -1.06 -13.73
C ALA A 55 12.19 -1.90 -12.98
N ALA A 56 13.39 -2.11 -13.56
CA ALA A 56 14.46 -2.85 -12.90
C ALA A 56 15.09 -2.04 -11.73
N GLU A 57 15.22 -0.72 -11.88
CA GLU A 57 15.55 0.23 -10.81
C GLU A 57 14.54 0.15 -9.65
N MET A 58 13.23 0.15 -9.95
CA MET A 58 12.17 0.06 -8.94
C MET A 58 12.15 -1.32 -8.25
N ILE A 59 12.26 -2.42 -9.01
CA ILE A 59 12.31 -3.78 -8.48
C ILE A 59 13.54 -3.97 -7.58
N SER A 60 14.74 -3.59 -8.01
CA SER A 60 15.97 -3.74 -7.19
C SER A 60 15.93 -2.90 -5.90
N LYS A 61 15.40 -1.67 -5.96
CA LYS A 61 15.26 -0.83 -4.75
C LYS A 61 14.18 -1.34 -3.78
N ALA A 62 13.13 -2.01 -4.24
CA ALA A 62 11.97 -2.40 -3.44
C ALA A 62 11.92 -3.89 -3.05
N VAL A 63 12.14 -4.83 -3.98
CA VAL A 63 11.98 -6.26 -3.73
C VAL A 63 13.11 -6.80 -2.85
N ARG A 64 12.73 -7.61 -1.87
CA ARG A 64 13.62 -8.26 -0.93
C ARG A 64 13.30 -9.74 -0.79
N LEU A 65 14.33 -10.56 -0.67
CA LEU A 65 14.29 -12.02 -0.62
C LEU A 65 14.93 -12.53 0.69
N GLY A 66 14.95 -13.85 0.89
CA GLY A 66 15.34 -14.48 2.15
C GLY A 66 14.24 -14.42 3.22
N ASP A 67 14.38 -15.21 4.28
CA ASP A 67 13.30 -15.50 5.25
C ASP A 67 12.74 -14.26 5.98
N ASN A 68 13.51 -13.17 6.09
CA ASN A 68 13.05 -11.90 6.70
C ASN A 68 13.11 -10.70 5.73
N GLY A 69 13.43 -10.91 4.45
CA GLY A 69 13.66 -9.83 3.48
C GLY A 69 15.03 -9.14 3.61
N ASP A 70 16.05 -9.87 4.06
CA ASP A 70 17.42 -9.38 4.22
C ASP A 70 18.17 -9.23 2.89
N GLU A 71 17.81 -10.00 1.87
CA GLU A 71 18.50 -10.04 0.58
C GLU A 71 17.93 -9.01 -0.40
N ALA A 72 18.79 -8.20 -1.02
CA ALA A 72 18.39 -7.23 -2.04
C ALA A 72 18.86 -7.66 -3.44
N LEU A 73 17.97 -7.56 -4.43
CA LEU A 73 18.33 -7.70 -5.83
C LEU A 73 19.22 -6.53 -6.26
N THR A 74 20.31 -6.82 -6.98
CA THR A 74 21.04 -5.81 -7.77
C THR A 74 20.24 -5.39 -9.00
N TYR A 75 20.58 -4.25 -9.60
CA TYR A 75 19.96 -3.81 -10.86
C TYR A 75 20.12 -4.87 -11.96
N GLU A 76 21.33 -5.43 -12.16
CA GLU A 76 21.61 -6.47 -13.17
C GLU A 76 20.72 -7.72 -12.98
N GLN A 77 20.52 -8.16 -11.74
CA GLN A 77 19.62 -9.28 -11.44
C GLN A 77 18.15 -8.93 -11.73
N ALA A 78 17.70 -7.73 -11.37
CA ALA A 78 16.34 -7.25 -11.64
C ALA A 78 16.07 -7.05 -13.14
N TYR A 79 17.08 -6.61 -13.90
CA TYR A 79 17.04 -6.45 -15.35
C TYR A 79 17.07 -7.81 -16.09
N SER A 80 17.68 -8.83 -15.49
CA SER A 80 17.81 -10.19 -16.04
C SER A 80 16.71 -11.16 -15.60
N LEU A 81 15.61 -10.67 -15.02
CA LEU A 81 14.48 -11.50 -14.60
C LEU A 81 13.71 -12.09 -15.80
N ASP A 82 13.02 -13.21 -15.57
CA ASP A 82 11.93 -13.64 -16.46
C ASP A 82 10.89 -12.51 -16.60
N PRO A 83 10.42 -12.14 -17.80
CA PRO A 83 9.48 -11.04 -17.99
C PRO A 83 8.18 -11.17 -17.19
N ASN A 84 7.68 -12.39 -16.93
CA ASN A 84 6.47 -12.58 -16.13
C ASN A 84 6.76 -12.37 -14.64
N LEU A 85 7.92 -12.85 -14.14
CA LEU A 85 8.37 -12.58 -12.78
C LEU A 85 8.63 -11.08 -12.53
N ALA A 86 9.22 -10.39 -13.52
CA ALA A 86 9.41 -8.94 -13.49
C ALA A 86 8.08 -8.19 -13.39
N THR A 87 7.05 -8.61 -14.17
CA THR A 87 5.69 -8.05 -14.07
C THR A 87 5.08 -8.27 -12.69
N VAL A 88 5.08 -9.51 -12.18
CA VAL A 88 4.53 -9.85 -10.85
C VAL A 88 5.20 -9.05 -9.73
N PHE A 89 6.53 -8.86 -9.81
CA PHE A 89 7.24 -8.00 -8.86
C PHE A 89 6.90 -6.52 -9.04
N ALA A 90 6.80 -6.01 -10.27
CA ALA A 90 6.44 -4.63 -10.52
C ALA A 90 5.03 -4.30 -9.99
N GLU A 91 4.04 -5.15 -10.24
CA GLU A 91 2.66 -5.00 -9.75
C GLU A 91 2.61 -4.85 -8.23
N HIS A 92 3.18 -5.82 -7.49
CA HIS A 92 3.20 -5.76 -6.03
C HIS A 92 4.05 -4.60 -5.46
N VAL A 93 5.08 -4.14 -6.17
CA VAL A 93 5.84 -2.94 -5.79
C VAL A 93 5.02 -1.66 -6.02
N MET A 94 4.29 -1.55 -7.12
CA MET A 94 3.38 -0.43 -7.40
C MET A 94 2.27 -0.35 -6.34
N GLU A 95 1.64 -1.48 -5.99
CA GLU A 95 0.62 -1.56 -4.94
C GLU A 95 1.10 -1.05 -3.56
N VAL A 96 2.29 -1.45 -3.10
CA VAL A 96 2.81 -1.04 -1.77
C VAL A 96 3.20 0.44 -1.72
N ASN A 97 3.62 1.00 -2.87
CA ASN A 97 4.15 2.36 -2.95
C ASN A 97 3.13 3.39 -3.44
N GLY A 98 1.97 2.98 -3.97
CA GLY A 98 0.96 3.89 -4.52
C GLY A 98 1.40 4.56 -5.82
N VAL A 99 2.28 3.90 -6.58
CA VAL A 99 2.83 4.42 -7.85
C VAL A 99 2.11 3.70 -8.99
N GLY A 100 1.03 4.29 -9.51
CA GLY A 100 0.19 3.70 -10.55
C GLY A 100 -1.00 4.60 -10.88
N GLU A 101 -1.88 4.13 -11.77
CA GLU A 101 -2.99 4.93 -12.33
C GLU A 101 -4.09 5.34 -11.31
N ASP A 102 -4.10 4.74 -10.11
CA ASP A 102 -5.04 5.05 -9.02
C ASP A 102 -4.43 5.92 -7.88
N ALA A 103 -3.41 6.73 -8.18
CA ALA A 103 -2.93 7.78 -7.26
C ALA A 103 -3.93 8.96 -7.09
N GLY A 104 -5.24 8.68 -7.18
CA GLY A 104 -6.29 9.66 -7.48
C GLY A 104 -7.41 9.83 -6.43
N ASP A 105 -7.58 8.91 -5.48
CA ASP A 105 -8.73 8.95 -4.53
C ASP A 105 -8.29 8.90 -3.04
N PRO A 106 -7.97 10.04 -2.41
CA PRO A 106 -7.43 10.10 -1.04
C PRO A 106 -8.52 9.89 0.03
N LYS A 107 -8.98 8.64 0.22
CA LYS A 107 -10.16 8.35 1.08
C LYS A 107 -10.03 7.19 2.07
N ALA A 108 -8.94 7.15 2.84
CA ALA A 108 -8.78 6.19 3.96
C ALA A 108 -8.18 6.78 5.26
N SER A 109 -8.37 8.09 5.53
CA SER A 109 -7.92 8.74 6.78
C SER A 109 -9.09 9.33 7.58
N THR A 110 -10.00 8.46 8.04
CA THR A 110 -11.09 8.83 8.97
C THR A 110 -10.89 8.10 10.30
N PRO A 111 -10.61 8.79 11.42
CA PRO A 111 -10.52 8.13 12.72
C PRO A 111 -11.88 7.58 13.13
N ALA A 112 -11.89 6.37 13.71
CA ALA A 112 -13.12 5.67 14.04
C ALA A 112 -13.96 6.43 15.11
N PRO A 113 -15.28 6.60 14.93
CA PRO A 113 -16.13 7.19 15.95
C PRO A 113 -16.21 6.26 17.17
N SER A 114 -15.96 6.81 18.35
CA SER A 114 -15.97 6.04 19.60
C SER A 114 -17.38 5.55 19.96
N SER A 115 -17.51 4.25 20.24
CA SER A 115 -18.78 3.63 20.64
C SER A 115 -19.17 4.02 22.07
N GLY A 116 -19.75 5.21 22.24
CA GLY A 116 -20.19 5.78 23.51
C GLY A 116 -21.70 5.59 23.76
N SER A 117 -22.08 4.54 24.48
CA SER A 117 -23.47 4.19 24.78
C SER A 117 -24.25 5.27 25.55
N LYS A 118 -25.52 5.51 25.18
CA LYS A 118 -26.60 5.91 26.12
C LYS A 118 -28.01 5.71 25.56
N SER A 119 -28.76 4.79 26.18
CA SER A 119 -30.18 4.54 25.91
C SER A 119 -31.10 5.57 26.58
N ARG A 120 -32.32 5.78 26.06
CA ARG A 120 -33.45 6.29 26.88
C ARG A 120 -34.84 5.83 26.39
N LYS A 121 -35.61 5.33 27.36
CA LYS A 121 -37.08 5.10 27.39
C LYS A 121 -37.83 6.46 27.43
N SER A 122 -39.15 6.61 27.20
CA SER A 122 -40.23 5.70 26.74
C SER A 122 -41.58 6.44 26.49
N SER A 123 -42.59 5.70 25.98
CA SER A 123 -44.02 5.66 26.40
C SER A 123 -45.03 6.79 26.08
N ALA A 124 -46.08 6.40 25.32
CA ALA A 124 -47.53 6.74 25.40
C ALA A 124 -47.99 8.21 25.17
N ALA A 125 -49.17 8.55 24.61
CA ALA A 125 -50.35 7.81 24.08
C ALA A 125 -50.87 8.50 22.77
N ARG A 126 -52.13 8.57 22.29
CA ARG A 126 -53.51 8.17 22.72
C ARG A 126 -54.47 8.13 21.50
N SER A 127 -55.58 7.38 21.57
CA SER A 127 -56.73 7.36 20.61
C SER A 127 -57.88 8.32 21.06
N PRO A 128 -59.04 8.53 20.35
CA PRO A 128 -59.84 7.54 19.60
C PRO A 128 -60.57 8.00 18.28
N LYS A 129 -61.36 7.06 17.72
CA LYS A 129 -62.31 7.17 16.57
C LYS A 129 -63.61 7.92 16.95
N PRO A 130 -64.47 8.33 15.99
CA PRO A 130 -65.70 7.54 15.74
C PRO A 130 -66.20 7.49 14.26
N ALA A 131 -67.23 6.66 14.04
CA ALA A 131 -68.27 6.58 12.97
C ALA A 131 -67.96 7.05 11.51
N SER A 132 -68.18 6.27 10.44
CA SER A 132 -69.32 5.42 10.02
C SER A 132 -70.46 6.16 9.31
N ALA A 133 -70.50 6.01 7.99
CA ALA A 133 -71.67 5.92 7.12
C ALA A 133 -71.33 4.88 6.02
#